data_AF-A0A6A6DUG3-F1
#
_entry.id   AF-A0A6A6DUG3-F1
#
_cell.length_a   1.000
_cell.length_b   1.000
_cell.length_c   1.000
_cell.angle_alpha   90.00
_cell.angle_beta   90.00
_cell.angle_gamma   90.00
#
_symmetry.space_group_name_H-M   'P 1'
#
loop_
_entity.id
_entity.type
_entity.pdbx_description
1 polymer ?
#
loop_
_entity_poly.entity_id
_entity_poly.type
_entity_poly.pdbx_seq_one_letter_code
_entity_poly.pdbx_strand_id
1 'polypeptide(L)' 'KKRDRNNENFLKRWRTFTKNGYDIHQDYHADVYILLRRKGQNFEFKSTNKSWPMSPED' A
#
# COMPACT_ATOMS: atom_id res chain seq x y z
N LYS A 1 -28.52 -13.67 -9.70
CA LYS A 1 -27.70 -13.35 -8.50
C LYS A 1 -26.39 -12.70 -8.96
N LYS A 2 -26.18 -11.40 -8.72
CA LYS A 2 -24.99 -10.65 -9.19
C LYS A 2 -23.76 -11.12 -8.39
N ARG A 3 -22.65 -11.48 -9.05
CA ARG A 3 -21.39 -11.85 -8.35
C ARG A 3 -20.93 -10.67 -7.50
N ASP A 4 -20.65 -10.90 -6.22
CA ASP A 4 -20.00 -9.90 -5.37
C ASP A 4 -18.52 -9.79 -5.78
N ARG A 5 -18.20 -8.72 -6.53
CA ARG A 5 -16.84 -8.42 -7.01
C ARG A 5 -16.09 -7.48 -6.06
N ASN A 6 -16.59 -7.21 -4.86
CA ASN A 6 -15.97 -6.28 -3.92
C ASN A 6 -14.51 -6.65 -3.63
N ASN A 7 -14.20 -7.94 -3.48
CA ASN A 7 -12.83 -8.38 -3.24
C ASN A 7 -11.90 -8.16 -4.46
N GLU A 8 -12.35 -8.51 -5.66
CA GLU A 8 -11.58 -8.28 -6.89
C GLU A 8 -11.33 -6.79 -7.15
N ASN A 9 -12.37 -5.96 -6.97
CA ASN A 9 -12.27 -4.52 -7.13
C ASN A 9 -11.32 -3.91 -6.11
N PHE A 10 -11.38 -4.38 -4.85
CA PHE A 10 -10.45 -3.97 -3.82
C PHE A 10 -8.99 -4.31 -4.19
N LEU A 11 -8.72 -5.55 -4.62
CA LEU A 11 -7.36 -5.96 -5.00
C LEU A 11 -6.82 -5.17 -6.21
N LYS A 12 -7.68 -4.86 -7.19
CA LYS A 12 -7.31 -3.98 -8.32
C LYS A 12 -6.94 -2.57 -7.85
N ARG A 13 -7.73 -2.00 -6.94
CA ARG A 13 -7.46 -0.68 -6.37
C ARG A 13 -6.18 -0.68 -5.53
N TRP A 14 -5.97 -1.71 -4.73
CA TRP A 14 -4.75 -1.91 -3.95
C TRP A 14 -3.51 -1.93 -4.84
N ARG A 15 -3.50 -2.72 -5.93
CA ARG A 15 -2.38 -2.76 -6.88
C ARG A 15 -2.10 -1.41 -7.54
N THR A 16 -3.15 -0.67 -7.90
CA THR A 16 -3.00 0.68 -8.47
C THR A 16 -2.38 1.63 -7.45
N PHE A 17 -2.83 1.54 -6.20
CA PHE A 17 -2.36 2.40 -5.12
C PHE A 17 -0.88 2.14 -4.78
N THR A 18 -0.46 0.88 -4.71
CA THR A 18 0.95 0.52 -4.49
C THR A 18 1.84 0.89 -5.66
N LYS A 19 1.34 0.82 -6.90
CA LYS A 19 2.07 1.30 -8.07
C LYS A 19 2.36 2.79 -7.95
N ASN A 20 1.34 3.61 -7.62
CA ASN A 20 1.55 5.05 -7.43
C ASN A 20 2.55 5.33 -6.30
N GLY A 21 2.53 4.54 -5.22
CA GLY A 21 3.53 4.64 -4.16
C GLY A 21 4.95 4.34 -4.64
N TYR A 22 5.11 3.35 -5.54
CA TYR A 22 6.38 3.05 -6.18
C TYR A 22 6.83 4.16 -7.13
N ASP A 23 5.92 4.69 -7.96
CA ASP A 23 6.23 5.79 -8.89
C ASP A 23 6.70 7.04 -8.11
N ILE A 24 6.05 7.38 -6.99
CA ILE A 24 6.49 8.47 -6.09
C ILE A 24 7.91 8.24 -5.56
N HIS A 25 8.22 6.99 -5.16
CA HIS A 25 9.55 6.64 -4.68
C HIS A 25 10.62 6.80 -5.78
N GLN A 26 10.33 6.38 -7.01
CA GLN A 26 11.26 6.48 -8.13
C GLN A 26 11.47 7.93 -8.59
N ASP A 27 10.39 8.68 -8.76
CA ASP A 27 10.43 10.02 -9.37
C ASP A 27 10.93 11.10 -8.41
N TYR A 28 10.67 10.94 -7.10
CA TYR A 28 10.92 11.98 -6.10
C TYR A 28 11.84 11.53 -4.96
N HIS A 29 12.41 10.32 -5.03
CA HIS A 29 13.25 9.72 -3.99
C HIS A 29 12.59 9.71 -2.60
N ALA A 30 11.26 9.67 -2.57
CA ALA A 30 10.51 9.64 -1.33
C ALA A 30 10.47 8.23 -0.74
N ASP A 31 10.54 8.15 0.58
CA ASP A 31 10.33 6.94 1.36
C ASP A 31 8.82 6.77 1.60
N VAL A 32 8.22 5.69 1.08
CA VAL A 32 6.77 5.49 1.07
C VAL A 32 6.41 4.22 1.85
N TYR A 33 5.56 4.41 2.86
CA TYR A 33 4.93 3.34 3.62
C TYR A 33 3.41 3.44 3.55
N ILE A 34 2.77 2.32 3.21
CA ILE A 34 1.31 2.22 3.14
C ILE A 34 0.88 0.98 3.93
N LEU A 35 0.10 1.22 4.99
CA LEU A 35 -0.60 0.17 5.73
C LEU A 35 -2.11 0.32 5.52
N LEU A 36 -2.75 -0.75 5.04
CA LEU A 36 -4.20 -0.81 4.89
C LEU A 36 -4.75 -2.03 5.61
N ARG A 37 -5.76 -1.82 6.46
CA ARG A 37 -6.46 -2.90 7.18
C ARG A 37 -7.87 -3.08 6.64
N ARG A 38 -8.22 -4.31 6.23
CA ARG A 38 -9.56 -4.66 5.73
C ARG A 38 -9.93 -6.07 6.14
N LYS A 39 -11.12 -6.25 6.75
CA LYS A 39 -11.65 -7.57 7.17
C LYS A 39 -10.65 -8.40 7.99
N GLY A 40 -9.92 -7.74 8.90
CA GLY A 40 -8.90 -8.40 9.73
C GLY A 40 -7.58 -8.73 9.01
N GLN A 41 -7.45 -8.44 7.72
CA GLN A 41 -6.21 -8.61 6.95
C GLN A 41 -5.46 -7.29 6.82
N ASN A 42 -4.12 -7.37 6.87
CA ASN A 42 -3.22 -6.26 6.62
C ASN A 42 -2.66 -6.37 5.19
N PHE A 43 -2.65 -5.25 4.49
CA PHE A 43 -2.04 -5.07 3.19
C PHE A 43 -0.94 -4.02 3.37
N GLU A 44 0.30 -4.40 3.08
CA GLU A 44 1.47 -3.57 3.33
C GLU A 44 2.23 -3.33 2.02
N PHE A 45 2.67 -2.10 1.84
CA PHE A 45 3.65 -1.71 0.83
C PHE A 45 4.73 -0.84 1.48
N LYS A 46 5.99 -1.13 1.14
CA LYS A 46 7.18 -0.40 1.55
C LYS A 46 8.02 -0.16 0.30
N SER A 47 8.40 1.09 0.04
CA SER A 47 9.31 1.39 -1.06
C SER A 47 10.76 1.02 -0.75
N THR A 48 11.11 0.93 0.53
CA THR A 48 12.46 0.58 1.02
C THR A 48 12.40 -0.50 2.09
N ASN A 49 13.53 -1.17 2.34
CA ASN A 49 13.65 -2.21 3.37
C ASN A 49 13.75 -1.65 4.81
N LYS A 50 13.48 -0.36 5.01
CA LYS A 50 13.48 0.26 6.34
C LYS A 50 12.35 -0.31 7.21
N SER A 51 12.56 -0.31 8.53
CA SER A 51 11.53 -0.65 9.49
C SER A 51 10.49 0.48 9.57
N TRP A 52 9.22 0.13 9.40
CA TRP A 52 8.09 1.07 9.42
C TRP A 52 7.01 0.64 10.44
N PRO A 53 6.20 1.56 10.99
CA PRO A 53 6.33 3.01 10.85
C PRO A 53 7.66 3.48 11.43
N MET A 54 8.30 4.46 10.77
CA MET A 54 9.54 5.02 11.31
C MET A 54 9.21 5.53 12.71
N SER A 55 10.01 5.14 13.69
CA SER A 55 9.99 5.85 14.97
C SER A 55 10.14 7.34 14.65
N PRO A 56 9.44 8.25 15.36
CA PRO A 56 9.85 9.64 15.36
C PRO A 56 11.34 9.63 15.68
N GLU A 57 12.17 10.12 14.75
CA GLU A 57 13.58 10.31 15.05
C GLU A 57 13.67 11.33 16.21
N ASP A 58 14.49 11.03 17.22
CA ASP A 58 14.93 12.01 18.24
C ASP A 58 15.56 13.25 17.58
#